data_AF-B4VNT6-F1
#
_entry.id   AF-B4VNT6-F1
#
_cell.length_a   1.000
_cell.length_b   1.000
_cell.length_c   1.000
_cell.angle_alpha   90.00
_cell.angle_beta   90.00
_cell.angle_gamma   90.00
#
_symmetry.space_group_name_H-M   'P 1'
#
loop_
_entity.id
_entity.type
_entity.pdbx_description
1 polymer ?
#
loop_
_entity_poly.entity_id
_entity_poly.type
_entity_poly.pdbx_seq_one_letter_code
_entity_poly.pdbx_strand_id
1 'polypeptide(L)'
;MEIDEDLKEFLVEGYEHLNQLEGDLVALEQSTSDAEVINRIYRHLHTIKGNSGFLGLEKLQGITHGGENLLSRLGTCGKIEYQSL
;
A
#
# COMPACT_ATOMS: atom_id res chain seq x y z
N MET A 1 20.90 -8.47 -16.32
CA MET A 1 20.53 -7.41 -15.37
C MET A 1 19.13 -7.00 -15.77
N GLU A 2 18.15 -7.65 -15.15
CA GLU A 2 16.70 -7.61 -15.46
C GLU A 2 15.96 -6.48 -14.73
N ILE A 3 16.69 -5.47 -14.22
CA ILE A 3 16.09 -4.32 -13.54
C ILE A 3 15.00 -3.65 -14.40
N ASP A 4 15.16 -3.68 -15.72
CA ASP A 4 14.21 -3.09 -16.66
C ASP A 4 12.95 -3.96 -16.90
N GLU A 5 12.99 -5.24 -16.56
CA GLU A 5 11.83 -6.16 -16.61
C GLU A 5 11.13 -6.19 -15.25
N ASP A 6 11.87 -6.33 -14.15
CA ASP A 6 11.36 -6.23 -12.78
C ASP A 6 10.66 -4.88 -12.54
N LEU A 7 11.23 -3.78 -13.06
CA LEU A 7 10.62 -2.46 -12.97
C LEU A 7 9.34 -2.36 -13.82
N LYS A 8 9.28 -3.02 -14.98
CA LYS A 8 8.06 -3.04 -15.80
C LYS A 8 6.94 -3.80 -15.12
N GLU A 9 7.24 -4.97 -14.58
CA GLU A 9 6.28 -5.77 -13.81
C GLU A 9 5.78 -4.98 -12.60
N PHE A 10 6.69 -4.37 -11.84
CA PHE A 10 6.33 -3.51 -10.73
C PHE A 10 5.43 -2.33 -11.13
N LEU A 11 5.71 -1.68 -12.26
CA LEU A 11 4.86 -0.59 -12.73
C LEU A 11 3.47 -1.10 -13.08
N VAL A 12 3.36 -2.23 -13.77
CA VAL A 12 2.07 -2.84 -14.15
C VAL A 12 1.26 -3.21 -12.90
N GLU A 13 1.85 -3.97 -11.98
CA GLU A 13 1.19 -4.35 -10.71
C GLU A 13 0.87 -3.14 -9.83
N GLY A 14 1.79 -2.18 -9.77
CA GLY A 14 1.64 -0.94 -9.03
C GLY A 14 0.44 -0.14 -9.53
N TYR A 15 0.25 -0.02 -10.85
CA TYR A 15 -0.93 0.64 -11.41
C TYR A 15 -2.23 -0.11 -11.10
N GLU A 16 -2.21 -1.44 -11.10
CA GLU A 16 -3.37 -2.24 -10.70
C GLU A 16 -3.74 -2.00 -9.23
N HIS A 17 -2.76 -2.03 -8.32
CA HIS A 17 -2.98 -1.72 -6.92
C HIS A 17 -3.47 -0.29 -6.71
N LEU A 18 -2.95 0.70 -7.44
CA LEU A 18 -3.41 2.08 -7.35
C LEU A 18 -4.85 2.26 -7.83
N ASN A 19 -5.26 1.54 -8.88
CA ASN A 19 -6.63 1.56 -9.36
C ASN A 19 -7.61 0.96 -8.33
N GLN A 20 -7.26 -0.18 -7.73
CA GLN A 20 -8.07 -0.79 -6.66
C GLN A 20 -8.12 0.11 -5.42
N LEU A 21 -6.99 0.73 -5.06
CA LEU A 21 -6.88 1.68 -3.96
C LEU A 21 -7.79 2.90 -4.16
N GLU A 22 -7.88 3.45 -5.37
CA GLU A 22 -8.78 4.58 -5.68
C GLU A 22 -10.24 4.21 -5.40
N GLY A 23 -10.70 3.05 -5.87
CA GLY A 23 -12.05 2.56 -5.60
C GLY A 23 -12.33 2.35 -4.11
N ASP A 24 -11.37 1.79 -3.37
CA ASP A 24 -11.50 1.59 -1.94
C ASP A 24 -11.50 2.91 -1.15
N LEU A 25 -10.73 3.92 -1.59
CA LEU A 25 -10.76 5.25 -0.98
C LEU A 25 -12.13 5.91 -1.16
N VAL A 26 -12.73 5.80 -2.35
CA VAL A 26 -14.10 6.28 -2.60
C VAL A 26 -15.12 5.52 -1.73
N ALA A 27 -14.94 4.21 -1.52
CA ALA A 27 -15.78 3.44 -0.61
C ALA A 27 -15.60 3.88 0.86
N LEU A 28 -14.38 4.22 1.26
CA LEU A 28 -14.07 4.71 2.61
C LEU A 28 -14.71 6.08 2.87
N GLU A 29 -14.76 6.95 1.87
CA GLU A 29 -15.46 8.25 1.97
C GLU A 29 -16.95 8.08 2.28
N GLN A 30 -17.58 7.02 1.78
CA GLN A 30 -19.00 6.72 2.03
C GLN A 30 -19.23 6.11 3.42
N SER A 31 -18.24 5.37 3.95
CA SER A 31 -18.32 4.71 5.25
C SER A 31 -16.94 4.69 5.93
N THR A 32 -16.66 5.75 6.69
CA THR A 32 -15.33 5.98 7.29
C THR A 32 -14.95 4.99 8.40
N SER A 33 -15.87 4.13 8.82
CA SER A 33 -15.66 3.11 9.86
C SER A 33 -15.69 1.67 9.31
N ASP A 34 -15.70 1.50 7.98
CA ASP A 34 -15.67 0.17 7.37
C ASP A 34 -14.27 -0.43 7.48
N ALA A 35 -14.09 -1.31 8.48
CA ALA A 35 -12.82 -1.96 8.76
C ALA A 35 -12.32 -2.83 7.58
N GLU A 36 -13.22 -3.40 6.77
CA GLU A 36 -12.84 -4.22 5.62
C GLU A 36 -12.26 -3.37 4.50
N VAL A 37 -12.86 -2.20 4.25
CA VAL A 37 -12.32 -1.21 3.30
C VAL A 37 -10.94 -0.73 3.76
N ILE A 38 -10.81 -0.34 5.03
CA ILE A 38 -9.52 0.11 5.59
C ILE A 38 -8.45 -0.99 5.48
N ASN A 39 -8.81 -2.24 5.75
CA ASN A 39 -7.90 -3.38 5.62
C ASN A 39 -7.45 -3.63 4.17
N ARG A 40 -8.33 -3.44 3.17
CA ARG A 40 -7.94 -3.55 1.74
C ARG A 40 -6.95 -2.46 1.36
N ILE A 41 -7.25 -1.20 1.69
CA ILE A 41 -6.37 -0.05 1.45
C ILE A 41 -4.99 -0.29 2.07
N TYR A 42 -4.95 -0.77 3.31
CA TYR A 42 -3.69 -1.10 3.99
C TYR A 42 -2.89 -2.16 3.22
N ARG A 43 -3.53 -3.24 2.76
CA ARG A 43 -2.86 -4.30 1.98
C ARG A 43 -2.28 -3.77 0.68
N HIS A 44 -3.00 -2.91 -0.05
CA HIS A 44 -2.48 -2.28 -1.27
C HIS A 44 -1.21 -1.48 -1.00
N LEU A 45 -1.23 -0.60 0.02
CA LEU A 45 -0.05 0.17 0.40
C LEU A 45 1.11 -0.71 0.85
N HIS A 46 0.82 -1.78 1.59
CA HIS A 46 1.83 -2.71 2.07
C HIS A 46 2.57 -3.42 0.93
N THR A 47 1.82 -3.91 -0.07
CA THR A 47 2.42 -4.56 -1.25
C THR A 47 3.28 -3.57 -2.04
N ILE A 48 2.77 -2.35 -2.30
CA ILE A 48 3.54 -1.31 -3.01
C ILE A 48 4.81 -0.94 -2.23
N LYS A 49 4.74 -0.84 -0.89
CA LYS A 49 5.90 -0.58 -0.02
C LYS A 49 6.94 -1.70 -0.13
N GLY A 50 6.51 -2.96 -0.06
CA GLY A 50 7.39 -4.12 -0.15
C GLY A 50 8.13 -4.16 -1.49
N ASN A 51 7.39 -4.03 -2.59
CA ASN A 51 7.97 -4.08 -3.94
C ASN A 51 8.87 -2.87 -4.21
N SER A 52 8.48 -1.67 -3.75
CA SER A 52 9.32 -0.48 -3.87
C SER A 52 10.60 -0.56 -3.03
N GLY A 53 10.55 -1.17 -1.84
CA GLY A 53 11.75 -1.44 -1.03
C GLY A 53 12.69 -2.44 -1.71
N PHE A 54 12.14 -3.52 -2.28
CA PHE A 54 12.90 -4.51 -3.04
C PHE A 54 13.64 -3.89 -4.25
N LEU A 55 12.99 -2.96 -4.96
CA LEU A 55 13.58 -2.26 -6.10
C LEU A 55 14.46 -1.05 -5.74
N GLY A 56 14.65 -0.75 -4.44
CA GLY A 56 15.43 0.41 -4.00
C GLY A 56 14.78 1.76 -4.30
N LEU A 57 13.45 1.81 -4.47
CA LEU A 57 12.68 3.03 -4.75
C LEU A 57 12.32 3.75 -3.43
N GLU A 58 13.34 4.24 -2.73
CA GLU A 58 13.23 4.80 -1.37
C GLU A 58 12.15 5.87 -1.20
N LYS A 59 11.97 6.75 -2.20
CA LYS A 59 10.94 7.80 -2.16
C LYS A 59 9.53 7.21 -2.11
N LEU A 60 9.27 6.17 -2.91
CA LEU A 60 7.97 5.52 -2.99
C LEU A 60 7.70 4.67 -1.74
N GLN A 61 8.74 4.01 -1.23
CA GLN A 61 8.69 3.32 0.06
C GLN A 61 8.33 4.28 1.20
N GLY A 62 8.91 5.49 1.21
CA GLY A 62 8.59 6.52 2.21
C GLY A 62 7.14 7.00 2.15
N ILE A 63 6.59 7.20 0.95
CA ILE A 63 5.19 7.62 0.75
C ILE A 63 4.23 6.53 1.24
N THR A 64 4.44 5.29 0.83
CA THR A 64 3.57 4.15 1.19
C THR A 64 3.60 3.88 2.69
N HIS A 65 4.77 3.97 3.33
CA HIS A 65 4.90 3.89 4.78
C HIS A 65 4.14 5.03 5.50
N GLY A 66 4.19 6.27 4.99
CA GLY A 66 3.38 7.37 5.50
C GLY A 66 1.87 7.07 5.45
N GLY A 67 1.41 6.44 4.36
CA GLY A 67 0.04 6.01 4.19
C GLY A 67 -0.39 4.91 5.18
N GLU A 68 0.42 3.88 5.38
CA GLU A 68 0.16 2.83 6.38
C GLU A 68 0.04 3.42 7.80
N ASN A 69 0.91 4.38 8.14
CA ASN A 69 0.87 5.08 9.43
C ASN A 69 -0.41 5.89 9.63
N LEU A 70 -0.91 6.53 8.56
CA LEU A 70 -2.18 7.24 8.60
C LEU A 70 -3.36 6.28 8.82
N LEU A 71 -3.41 5.17 8.10
CA LEU A 71 -4.48 4.18 8.23
C LEU A 71 -4.49 3.50 9.60
N SER A 72 -3.31 3.24 10.15
CA SER A 72 -3.16 2.67 11.50
C SER A 72 -3.84 3.54 12.57
N ARG A 73 -3.87 4.87 12.38
CA ARG A 73 -4.55 5.80 13.30
C ARG A 73 -6.07 5.82 13.13
N LEU A 74 -6.60 5.35 12.00
CA LEU A 74 -8.03 5.33 11.71
C LEU A 74 -8.76 4.12 12.33
N GLY A 75 -8.05 3.18 12.95
CA GLY A 75 -8.67 2.15 13.80
C GLY A 75 -8.53 0.72 13.32
N THR A 76 -7.52 0.39 12.50
CA THR A 76 -7.14 -1.00 12.25
C THR A 76 -6.58 -1.64 13.51
N CYS A 77 -7.46 -2.25 14.31
CA CYS A 77 -7.05 -3.22 15.31
C CYS A 77 -6.66 -4.52 14.59
N GLY A 78 -5.39 -4.61 14.23
CA GLY A 78 -4.77 -5.80 13.68
C GLY A 78 -3.28 -5.74 13.91
N LYS A 79 -2.86 -5.93 15.18
CA LYS A 79 -1.49 -6.24 15.63
C LYS A 79 -0.39 -6.04 14.56
N ILE A 80 0.09 -4.81 14.37
CA ILE A 80 1.26 -4.59 13.53
C ILE A 80 2.51 -4.75 14.40
N GLU A 81 2.83 -6.02 14.70
CA GLU A 81 4.21 -6.44 14.81
C GLU A 81 4.55 -7.11 13.48
N TYR A 82 5.00 -6.33 12.49
CA TYR A 82 5.79 -6.93 11.42
C TYR A 82 6.94 -6.00 11.10
N GLN A 83 8.13 -6.59 11.19
CA GLN A 83 9.39 -5.91 11.38
C GLN A 83 9.73 -5.03 10.19
N SER A 84 10.32 -3.89 10.52
CA SER A 84 11.24 -3.17 9.65
C SER A 84 12.24 -4.15 9.06
N LEU A 85 12.06 -4.49 7.79
CA LEU A 85 13.16 -4.86 6.90
C LEU A 85 13.44 -3.66 6.01
#